data_AF-A0A0G2JAE3-F1
#
_entry.id   AF-A0A0G2JAE3-F1
#
_cell.length_a   1.000
_cell.length_b   1.000
_cell.length_c   1.000
_cell.angle_alpha   90.00
_cell.angle_beta   90.00
_cell.angle_gamma   90.00
#
_symmetry.space_group_name_H-M   'P 1'
#
loop_
_entity.id
_entity.type
_entity.pdbx_description
1 polymer ?
#
loop_
_entity_poly.entity_id
_entity_poly.type
_entity_poly.pdbx_seq_one_letter_code
_entity_poly.pdbx_strand_id
1 'polypeptide(L)'
;MFPPEGTVMHKFLTSRGIHVWISMSVLISLAIFTFSTNFKHTSPFAHLLPSWSQLLTHPIDTLSQVFAVLKMHTDHQTLETAGKRKKRTDDVEKRRAYRRAHGLEKEEEVEGSGGEGEGDGVVAVAADGQNVVDGEVVQERRRPIKKWLGIW
;
A
#
# COMPACT_ATOMS: atom_id res chain seq x y z
N MET A 1 48.24 -17.06 -1.54
CA MET A 1 48.69 -16.46 -0.27
C MET A 1 47.77 -15.30 0.07
N PHE A 2 47.34 -15.16 1.32
CA PHE A 2 46.59 -13.98 1.74
C PHE A 2 47.53 -12.77 1.68
N PRO A 3 47.08 -11.61 1.19
CA PRO A 3 47.93 -10.43 1.10
C PRO A 3 48.40 -10.03 2.51
N PRO A 4 49.65 -9.53 2.65
CA PRO A 4 50.22 -9.24 3.96
C PRO A 4 49.43 -8.16 4.70
N GLU A 5 49.45 -8.26 6.03
CA GLU A 5 48.76 -7.35 6.93
C GLU A 5 49.31 -5.93 6.77
N GLY A 6 48.42 -4.95 6.56
CA GLY A 6 48.77 -3.56 6.25
C GLY A 6 48.53 -3.15 4.80
N THR A 7 48.34 -4.10 3.88
CA THR A 7 47.92 -3.78 2.50
C THR A 7 46.44 -3.41 2.41
N VAL A 8 46.09 -2.54 1.46
CA VAL A 8 44.68 -2.19 1.17
C VAL A 8 43.83 -3.42 0.83
N MET A 9 44.42 -4.40 0.14
CA MET A 9 43.74 -5.66 -0.22
C MET A 9 43.38 -6.47 1.02
N HIS A 10 44.27 -6.57 2.01
CA HIS A 10 43.98 -7.25 3.29
C HIS A 10 42.85 -6.55 4.06
N LYS A 11 42.83 -5.21 4.07
CA LYS A 11 41.78 -4.41 4.72
C LYS A 11 40.43 -4.57 4.03
N PHE A 12 40.40 -4.59 2.70
CA PHE A 12 39.17 -4.79 1.94
C PHE A 12 38.54 -6.15 2.24
N LEU A 13 39.31 -7.24 2.14
CA LEU A 13 38.84 -8.62 2.35
C LEU A 13 38.38 -8.90 3.80
N THR A 14 39.04 -8.33 4.79
CA THR A 14 38.83 -8.71 6.20
C THR A 14 37.81 -7.80 6.91
N SER A 15 37.57 -6.58 6.42
CA SER A 15 36.70 -5.63 7.11
C SER A 15 35.23 -5.80 6.72
N ARG A 16 34.39 -6.20 7.68
CA ARG A 16 32.93 -6.28 7.49
C ARG A 16 32.30 -4.91 7.22
N GLY A 17 32.83 -3.85 7.82
CA GLY A 17 32.31 -2.49 7.66
C GLY A 17 32.35 -2.00 6.21
N ILE A 18 33.44 -2.28 5.48
CA ILE A 18 33.60 -1.86 4.08
C ILE A 18 32.60 -2.60 3.18
N HIS A 19 32.45 -3.92 3.38
CA HIS A 19 31.47 -4.71 2.63
C HIS A 19 30.04 -4.23 2.87
N VAL A 20 29.66 -3.97 4.13
CA VAL A 20 28.34 -3.44 4.47
C VAL A 20 28.13 -2.06 3.86
N TRP A 21 29.11 -1.16 3.95
CA TRP A 21 29.02 0.16 3.33
C TRP A 21 28.83 0.09 1.82
N ILE A 22 29.63 -0.72 1.12
CA ILE A 22 29.56 -0.85 -0.34
C ILE A 22 28.22 -1.46 -0.74
N SER A 23 27.86 -2.62 -0.18
CA SER A 23 26.58 -3.27 -0.49
C SER A 23 25.39 -2.36 -0.18
N MET A 24 25.40 -1.69 0.97
CA MET A 24 24.36 -0.73 1.34
C MET A 24 24.28 0.43 0.34
N SER A 25 25.40 1.02 -0.06
CA SER A 25 25.44 2.12 -1.02
C SER A 25 24.91 1.73 -2.41
N VAL A 26 25.22 0.50 -2.86
CA VAL A 26 24.72 -0.04 -4.12
C VAL A 26 23.22 -0.27 -4.04
N LEU A 27 22.73 -0.87 -2.95
CA LEU A 27 21.30 -1.09 -2.76
C LEU A 27 20.52 0.22 -2.66
N ILE A 28 21.03 1.21 -1.92
CA ILE A 28 20.42 2.54 -1.81
C ILE A 28 20.37 3.24 -3.15
N SER A 29 21.48 3.24 -3.91
CA SER A 29 21.51 3.89 -5.23
C SER A 29 20.54 3.24 -6.22
N LEU A 30 20.47 1.90 -6.25
CA LEU A 30 19.49 1.18 -7.07
C LEU A 30 18.05 1.46 -6.62
N ALA A 31 17.78 1.52 -5.31
CA ALA A 31 16.46 1.85 -4.78
C ALA A 31 16.02 3.27 -5.18
N ILE A 32 16.90 4.27 -5.06
CA ILE A 32 16.60 5.64 -5.48
C ILE A 32 16.40 5.73 -7.00
N PHE A 33 17.24 5.03 -7.79
CA PHE A 33 17.13 5.03 -9.25
C PHE A 33 15.81 4.40 -9.73
N THR A 34 15.46 3.23 -9.19
CA THR A 34 14.21 2.55 -9.52
C THR A 34 12.99 3.36 -9.05
N PHE A 35 13.04 3.94 -7.86
CA PHE A 35 12.01 4.85 -7.36
C PHE A 35 11.83 6.08 -8.27
N SER A 36 12.92 6.76 -8.65
CA SER A 36 12.86 7.94 -9.53
C SER A 36 12.30 7.59 -10.91
N THR A 37 12.68 6.43 -11.45
CA THR A 37 12.18 5.95 -12.75
C THR A 37 10.70 5.60 -12.68
N ASN A 38 10.28 4.89 -11.62
CA ASN A 38 8.87 4.57 -11.41
C ASN A 38 8.04 5.84 -11.24
N PHE A 39 8.50 6.79 -10.43
CA PHE A 39 7.81 8.07 -10.21
C PHE A 39 7.62 8.85 -11.51
N LYS A 40 8.64 8.89 -12.39
CA LYS A 40 8.51 9.55 -13.70
C LYS A 40 7.48 8.87 -14.62
N HIS A 41 7.27 7.57 -14.46
CA HIS A 41 6.33 6.80 -15.27
C HIS A 41 4.90 6.85 -14.72
N THR A 42 4.71 6.89 -13.41
CA THR A 42 3.40 6.80 -12.75
C THR A 42 2.84 8.15 -12.34
N SER A 43 3.68 9.16 -12.12
CA SER A 43 3.27 10.47 -11.64
C SER A 43 2.98 11.44 -12.78
N PRO A 44 1.80 12.10 -12.80
CA PRO A 44 1.51 13.16 -13.77
C PRO A 44 2.36 14.42 -13.56
N PHE A 45 3.04 14.53 -12.40
CA PHE A 45 3.83 15.68 -12.00
C PHE A 45 5.33 15.54 -12.31
N ALA A 46 5.71 14.56 -13.13
CA ALA A 46 7.10 14.29 -13.48
C ALA A 46 7.83 15.50 -14.11
N HIS A 47 7.10 16.36 -14.83
CA HIS A 47 7.65 17.55 -15.49
C HIS A 47 8.03 18.67 -14.52
N LEU A 48 7.55 18.64 -13.28
CA LEU A 48 7.86 19.64 -12.24
C LEU A 48 9.11 19.29 -11.45
N LEU A 49 9.74 18.15 -11.75
CA LEU A 49 10.98 17.75 -11.11
C LEU A 49 12.13 18.67 -11.56
N PRO A 50 12.93 19.15 -10.60
CA PRO A 50 14.13 19.93 -10.91
C PRO A 50 15.14 19.10 -11.72
N SER A 51 15.95 19.79 -12.52
CA SER A 51 17.00 19.15 -13.30
C SER A 51 18.10 18.61 -12.39
N TRP A 52 18.76 17.52 -12.80
CA TRP A 52 19.88 16.95 -12.04
C TRP A 52 21.07 17.91 -11.90
N SER A 53 21.21 18.88 -12.81
CA SER A 53 22.25 19.91 -12.71
C SER A 53 22.00 20.91 -11.58
N GLN A 54 20.73 21.14 -11.22
CA GLN A 54 20.36 22.09 -10.16
C GLN A 54 20.70 21.58 -8.75
N LEU A 55 20.87 20.26 -8.58
CA LEU A 55 21.39 19.66 -7.35
C LEU A 55 22.80 20.15 -7.01
N LEU A 56 23.62 20.48 -8.01
CA LEU A 56 25.01 20.94 -7.80
C LEU A 56 25.07 22.42 -7.41
N THR A 57 24.12 23.24 -7.86
CA THR A 57 24.10 24.69 -7.58
C THR A 57 23.29 25.03 -6.34
N HIS A 58 22.11 24.42 -6.16
CA HIS A 58 21.20 24.69 -5.05
C HIS A 58 20.64 23.36 -4.49
N PRO A 59 21.43 22.62 -3.70
CA PRO A 59 21.05 21.28 -3.24
C PRO A 59 19.82 21.29 -2.32
N ILE A 60 19.72 22.28 -1.43
CA ILE A 60 18.64 22.37 -0.44
C ILE A 60 17.31 22.69 -1.13
N ASP A 61 17.31 23.70 -2.02
CA ASP A 61 16.10 24.10 -2.75
C ASP A 61 15.60 22.97 -3.63
N THR A 62 16.54 22.28 -4.31
CA THR A 62 16.22 21.13 -5.16
C THR A 62 15.54 20.00 -4.39
N LEU A 63 16.05 19.67 -3.20
CA LEU A 63 15.42 18.66 -2.33
C LEU A 63 14.03 19.11 -1.88
N SER A 64 13.88 20.37 -1.46
CA SER A 64 12.58 20.91 -1.04
C SER A 64 11.52 20.83 -2.15
N GLN A 65 11.93 21.11 -3.40
CA GLN A 65 11.08 21.03 -4.57
C GLN A 65 10.69 19.57 -4.88
N VAL A 66 11.62 18.63 -4.78
CA VAL A 66 11.31 17.19 -4.93
C VAL A 66 10.29 16.75 -3.88
N PHE A 67 10.47 17.14 -2.62
CA PHE A 67 9.50 16.83 -1.56
C PHE A 67 8.13 17.46 -1.80
N ALA A 68 8.07 18.69 -2.31
CA ALA A 68 6.81 19.33 -2.68
C ALA A 68 6.09 18.57 -3.81
N VAL A 69 6.81 18.14 -4.83
CA VAL A 69 6.26 17.34 -5.95
C VAL A 69 5.80 15.95 -5.46
N LEU A 70 6.57 15.32 -4.58
CA LEU A 70 6.17 14.06 -3.93
C LEU A 70 4.88 14.22 -3.12
N LYS A 71 4.80 15.28 -2.31
CA LYS A 71 3.58 15.60 -1.54
C LYS A 71 2.38 15.75 -2.46
N MET A 72 2.52 16.49 -3.56
CA MET A 72 1.43 16.68 -4.52
C MET A 72 1.00 15.36 -5.19
N HIS A 73 1.95 14.47 -5.51
CA HIS A 73 1.65 13.12 -5.99
C HIS A 73 0.84 12.31 -4.96
N THR A 74 1.25 12.34 -3.69
CA THR A 74 0.52 11.67 -2.60
C THR A 74 -0.87 12.27 -2.38
N ASP A 75 -0.99 13.59 -2.42
CA ASP A 75 -2.29 14.28 -2.28
C ASP A 75 -3.22 13.87 -3.42
N HIS A 76 -2.72 13.79 -4.67
CA HIS A 76 -3.49 13.30 -5.81
C HIS A 76 -3.95 11.84 -5.65
N GLN A 77 -3.05 10.93 -5.26
CA GLN A 77 -3.39 9.53 -4.99
C GLN A 77 -4.44 9.38 -3.88
N THR A 78 -4.36 10.25 -2.86
CA THR A 78 -5.33 10.29 -1.75
C THR A 78 -6.70 10.74 -2.25
N LEU A 79 -6.76 11.78 -3.08
CA LEU A 79 -8.00 12.27 -3.67
C LEU A 79 -8.65 11.23 -4.59
N GLU A 80 -7.86 10.57 -5.44
CA GLU A 80 -8.37 9.49 -6.30
C GLU A 80 -8.94 8.33 -5.47
N THR A 81 -8.24 7.94 -4.41
CA THR A 81 -8.68 6.85 -3.53
C THR A 81 -9.94 7.24 -2.74
N ALA A 82 -10.02 8.47 -2.24
CA ALA A 82 -11.21 9.00 -1.58
C ALA A 82 -12.40 9.05 -2.55
N GLY A 83 -12.19 9.48 -3.79
CA GLY A 83 -13.22 9.48 -4.84
C GLY A 83 -13.73 8.07 -5.15
N LYS A 84 -12.83 7.09 -5.27
CA LYS A 84 -13.20 5.67 -5.47
C LYS A 84 -14.02 5.12 -4.31
N ARG A 85 -13.64 5.44 -3.07
CA ARG A 85 -14.38 5.04 -1.86
C ARG A 85 -15.77 5.66 -1.83
N LYS A 86 -15.88 6.96 -2.11
CA LYS A 86 -17.16 7.68 -2.18
C LYS A 86 -18.09 7.09 -3.25
N LYS A 87 -17.58 6.80 -4.45
CA LYS A 87 -18.38 6.16 -5.49
C LYS A 87 -18.95 4.81 -5.03
N ARG A 88 -18.15 4.01 -4.30
CA ARG A 88 -18.60 2.72 -3.78
C ARG A 88 -19.69 2.89 -2.70
N THR A 89 -19.58 3.88 -1.82
CA THR A 89 -20.62 4.16 -0.81
C THR A 89 -21.90 4.67 -1.48
N ASP A 90 -21.79 5.59 -2.43
CA ASP A 90 -22.92 6.13 -3.18
C ASP A 90 -23.67 5.02 -3.94
N ASP A 91 -22.94 4.06 -4.52
CA ASP A 91 -23.54 2.91 -5.21
C ASP A 91 -24.28 1.97 -4.24
N VAL A 92 -23.76 1.76 -3.02
CA VAL A 92 -24.43 0.97 -1.98
C VAL A 92 -25.69 1.68 -1.47
N GLU A 93 -25.60 2.99 -1.24
CA GLU A 93 -26.73 3.81 -0.79
C GLU A 93 -27.85 3.85 -1.82
N LYS A 94 -27.53 4.01 -3.12
CA LYS A 94 -28.53 3.92 -4.19
C LYS A 94 -29.22 2.57 -4.22
N ARG A 95 -28.46 1.47 -4.06
CA ARG A 95 -29.04 0.12 -3.98
C ARG A 95 -29.95 -0.03 -2.76
N ARG A 96 -29.57 0.53 -1.61
CA ARG A 96 -30.40 0.54 -0.40
C ARG A 96 -31.67 1.36 -0.61
N ALA A 97 -31.57 2.55 -1.19
CA ALA A 97 -32.70 3.40 -1.51
C ALA A 97 -33.66 2.73 -2.50
N TYR A 98 -33.14 2.05 -3.52
CA TYR A 98 -33.93 1.27 -4.47
C TYR A 98 -34.72 0.16 -3.78
N ARG A 99 -34.07 -0.61 -2.89
CA ARG A 99 -34.74 -1.67 -2.11
C ARG A 99 -35.86 -1.12 -1.22
N ARG A 100 -35.60 -0.01 -0.51
CA ARG A 100 -36.61 0.67 0.31
C ARG A 100 -37.83 1.11 -0.50
N ALA A 101 -37.59 1.76 -1.64
CA ALA A 101 -38.66 2.27 -2.48
C ALA A 101 -39.53 1.17 -3.12
N HIS A 102 -38.97 -0.02 -3.33
CA HIS A 102 -39.69 -1.17 -3.90
C HIS A 102 -40.18 -2.16 -2.84
N GLY A 103 -40.11 -1.82 -1.54
CA GLY A 103 -40.57 -2.68 -0.46
C GLY A 103 -39.78 -3.99 -0.30
N LEU A 104 -38.55 -4.04 -0.83
CA LEU A 104 -37.63 -5.18 -0.73
C LEU A 104 -36.67 -5.06 0.48
N GLU A 105 -36.81 -4.04 1.34
CA GLU A 105 -36.24 -4.11 2.68
C GLU A 105 -37.09 -5.11 3.48
N LYS A 106 -36.61 -6.36 3.56
CA LYS A 106 -36.97 -7.25 4.67
C LYS A 106 -36.54 -6.48 5.92
N GLU A 107 -37.47 -6.27 6.85
CA GLU A 107 -37.23 -5.64 8.15
C GLU A 107 -36.11 -6.39 8.88
N GLU A 108 -34.85 -6.07 8.58
CA GLU A 108 -33.76 -6.17 9.55
C GLU A 108 -33.75 -4.86 10.32
N GLU A 109 -34.90 -4.58 10.95
CA GLU A 109 -34.98 -3.69 12.09
C GLU A 109 -34.16 -4.33 13.20
N VAL A 110 -33.00 -3.77 13.51
CA VAL A 110 -32.46 -3.69 14.89
C VAL A 110 -32.67 -4.96 15.77
N GLU A 111 -32.39 -6.16 15.30
CA GLU A 111 -32.43 -7.37 16.14
C GLU A 111 -31.03 -7.93 16.39
N GLY A 112 -30.29 -7.17 17.19
CA GLY A 112 -29.32 -7.75 18.12
C GLY A 112 -30.01 -8.36 19.35
N SER A 113 -31.03 -9.21 19.15
CA SER A 113 -31.69 -9.94 20.23
C SER A 113 -32.27 -11.26 19.72
N GLY A 114 -31.47 -12.32 19.88
CA GLY A 114 -31.82 -13.74 20.09
C GLY A 114 -33.08 -14.33 19.45
N GLY A 115 -32.89 -15.37 18.65
CA GLY A 115 -33.94 -16.37 18.41
C GLY A 115 -33.72 -17.20 17.14
N GLU A 116 -33.66 -18.51 17.31
CA GLU A 116 -33.48 -19.54 16.29
C GLU A 116 -34.66 -19.62 15.30
N GLY A 117 -34.43 -20.11 14.07
CA GLY A 117 -35.50 -20.68 13.25
C GLY A 117 -35.35 -20.60 11.72
N GLU A 118 -34.99 -21.75 11.13
CA GLU A 118 -35.45 -22.33 9.85
C GLU A 118 -35.42 -21.52 8.53
N GLY A 119 -34.46 -21.90 7.68
CA GLY A 119 -34.54 -22.15 6.23
C GLY A 119 -35.46 -21.31 5.32
N ASP A 120 -34.85 -20.56 4.39
CA ASP A 120 -34.97 -20.86 2.96
C ASP A 120 -33.81 -20.20 2.18
N GLY A 121 -33.30 -20.91 1.18
CA GLY A 121 -32.03 -20.62 0.52
C GLY A 121 -32.07 -19.41 -0.39
N VAL A 122 -31.27 -18.39 -0.06
CA VAL A 122 -30.89 -17.34 -1.01
C VAL A 122 -29.38 -17.13 -0.95
N VAL A 123 -28.69 -17.64 -1.97
CA VAL A 123 -27.25 -17.45 -2.20
C VAL A 123 -26.97 -15.98 -2.51
N ALA A 124 -26.63 -15.20 -1.48
CA ALA A 124 -26.02 -13.90 -1.63
C ALA A 124 -24.50 -14.09 -1.75
N VAL A 125 -23.97 -13.96 -2.97
CA VAL A 125 -22.53 -13.90 -3.21
C VAL A 125 -22.02 -12.56 -2.68
N ALA A 126 -21.63 -12.53 -1.41
CA ALA A 126 -20.90 -11.42 -0.81
C ALA A 126 -19.41 -11.56 -1.17
N ALA A 127 -18.86 -10.49 -1.72
CA ALA A 127 -17.47 -10.37 -2.12
C ALA A 127 -16.53 -10.39 -0.90
N ASP A 128 -16.12 -11.57 -0.45
CA ASP A 128 -14.79 -11.79 0.14
C ASP A 128 -14.45 -13.26 -0.07
N GLY A 129 -13.29 -13.53 -0.69
CA GLY A 129 -12.95 -14.84 -1.25
C GLY A 129 -12.91 -16.00 -0.25
N GLN A 130 -14.03 -16.68 -0.08
CA GLN A 130 -14.15 -17.97 0.59
C GLN A 130 -14.88 -18.97 -0.32
N ASN A 131 -14.20 -20.05 -0.67
CA ASN A 131 -14.82 -21.23 -1.28
C ASN A 131 -15.38 -22.11 -0.15
N VAL A 132 -16.64 -22.52 -0.30
CA VAL A 132 -17.29 -23.50 0.57
C VAL A 132 -17.44 -24.79 -0.23
N VAL A 133 -16.89 -25.90 0.27
CA VAL A 133 -17.18 -27.25 -0.22
C VAL A 133 -17.66 -28.06 0.98
N ASP A 134 -18.86 -28.64 0.85
CA ASP A 134 -19.48 -29.65 1.72
C ASP A 134 -19.46 -29.37 3.23
N GLY A 135 -20.21 -28.35 3.64
CA GLY A 135 -20.90 -28.36 4.94
C GLY A 135 -20.05 -28.28 6.22
N GLU A 136 -18.73 -28.19 6.13
CA GLU A 136 -17.87 -27.93 7.27
C GLU A 136 -17.20 -26.55 7.13
N VAL A 137 -17.69 -25.59 7.92
CA VAL A 137 -17.08 -24.26 8.00
C VAL A 137 -15.78 -24.42 8.79
N VAL A 138 -14.67 -24.70 8.10
CA VAL A 138 -13.35 -24.41 8.66
C VAL A 138 -13.26 -22.90 8.76
N GLN A 139 -13.71 -22.36 9.90
CA GLN A 139 -13.37 -21.02 10.32
C GLN A 139 -11.86 -20.98 10.48
N GLU A 140 -11.15 -20.62 9.42
CA GLU A 140 -9.79 -20.16 9.57
C GLU A 140 -9.89 -18.85 10.37
N ARG A 141 -9.75 -18.96 11.70
CA ARG A 141 -9.62 -17.83 12.60
C ARG A 141 -8.45 -17.02 12.08
N ARG A 142 -8.74 -15.94 11.33
CA ARG A 142 -7.74 -15.01 10.81
C ARG A 142 -6.89 -14.59 12.00
N ARG A 143 -5.66 -15.11 12.05
CA ARG A 143 -4.75 -14.87 13.17
C ARG A 143 -4.54 -13.36 13.28
N PRO A 144 -4.63 -12.76 14.47
CA PRO A 144 -4.47 -11.32 14.62
C PRO A 144 -3.08 -10.94 14.07
N ILE A 145 -3.07 -10.13 13.01
CA ILE A 145 -1.85 -9.66 12.37
C ILE A 145 -1.12 -8.84 13.44
N LYS A 146 0.08 -9.29 13.83
CA LYS A 146 0.91 -8.57 14.80
C LYS A 146 1.30 -7.23 14.16
N LYS A 147 0.79 -6.15 14.74
CA LYS A 147 1.04 -4.77 14.34
C LYS A 147 2.47 -4.40 14.69
N TRP A 148 3.39 -4.61 13.76
CA TRP A 148 4.74 -4.08 13.82
C TRP A 148 4.71 -2.76 13.04
N LEU A 149 4.86 -1.61 13.72
CA LEU A 149 4.99 -0.28 13.11
C LEU A 149 3.72 0.50 12.70
N GLY A 150 2.57 0.28 13.35
CA GLY A 150 1.51 1.30 13.44
C GLY A 150 0.85 1.78 12.14
N ILE A 151 0.94 1.03 11.04
CA ILE A 151 0.25 1.36 9.78
C ILE A 151 -1.03 0.51 9.71
N TRP A 152 -2.16 1.19 9.52
CA TRP A 152 -3.51 0.64 9.35
C TRP A 152 -3.73 0.16 7.91
#